data_AF-A0AAV8XJD5-F1
#
_entry.id   AF-A0AAV8XJD5-F1
#
_cell.length_a   1.000
_cell.length_b   1.000
_cell.length_c   1.000
_cell.angle_alpha   90.00
_cell.angle_beta   90.00
_cell.angle_gamma   90.00
#
_symmetry.space_group_name_H-M   'P 1'
#
loop_
_entity.id
_entity.type
_entity.pdbx_description
1 polymer ?
#
loop_
_entity_poly.entity_id
_entity_poly.type
_entity_poly.pdbx_seq_one_letter_code
_entity_poly.pdbx_strand_id
1 'polypeptide(L)'
;MNYILLGLTIVCNVFVAIFADTDFLISTDYCKIPNFPAFSEETNLTYIPQNYTKCSDFDLLTYTTVENNTAYLHIKKENEVHYSSGSELYCCYRYVTRKGSIDEPDVGISLTDCRHFSNSVQLEGDIVMVECYNKTTLVYENVHNPIIISNLSKKKISQRAPPSYVTPISVLIVVIDSISRLNLERTMPNTKNVLLANGFTEFVGYNKIDDNTFPNFAALLSGLNLKQSLSICAPTKIGKLDECPMIWYDFRNKGYITAYAEDWASISTFNYFKKGFKDPPTDYYFKPFIEASETLYVTVKDTMPYCAGPETQGERILNLAKDFSNTFRHHPSFGVFWMNTFSHNYINSPSGMDEKVKNFFQDLKQNGILDKSVVILLSDHGIRFGQIRETIQGWYEERLPANYISLPRWFKRRYPTKHANFKKNANKLTSTYDLYMTLQDILNMSVDKFHYNISSSMACTKCSSLFSEIPENRTCEDAGIPVEWCTCIGKFEKKL
;
A
#
# COMPACT_ATOMS: atom_id res chain seq x y z
N MET A 1 -7.66 -7.91 53.79
CA MET A 1 -7.37 -6.47 53.95
C MET A 1 -8.04 -5.73 52.80
N ASN A 2 -9.08 -4.99 53.14
CA ASN A 2 -9.92 -4.21 52.22
C ASN A 2 -9.11 -3.07 51.59
N TYR A 3 -9.18 -2.94 50.26
CA TYR A 3 -9.11 -1.63 49.63
C TYR A 3 -10.26 -1.48 48.61
N ILE A 4 -10.95 -0.38 48.82
CA ILE A 4 -12.26 0.06 48.37
C ILE A 4 -12.24 0.48 46.89
N LEU A 5 -13.33 0.15 46.18
CA LEU A 5 -13.77 0.78 44.93
C LEU A 5 -13.77 2.32 45.08
N LEU A 6 -13.01 3.05 44.25
CA LEU A 6 -13.34 4.43 43.92
C LEU A 6 -13.74 4.52 42.45
N GLY A 7 -14.99 4.92 42.25
CA GLY A 7 -15.67 4.95 40.95
C GLY A 7 -15.07 5.92 39.95
N LEU A 8 -15.10 5.49 38.69
CA LEU A 8 -15.03 6.35 37.53
C LEU A 8 -16.26 7.27 37.51
N THR A 9 -16.03 8.56 37.75
CA THR A 9 -16.92 9.64 37.28
C THR A 9 -16.04 10.74 36.70
N ILE A 10 -15.53 10.49 35.50
CA ILE A 10 -15.07 11.53 34.57
C ILE A 10 -15.69 11.18 33.22
N VAL A 11 -16.98 11.45 33.09
CA VAL A 11 -17.68 11.46 31.81
C VAL A 11 -18.46 12.76 31.75
N CYS A 12 -18.38 13.43 30.59
CA CYS A 12 -19.34 14.42 30.11
C CYS A 12 -19.18 15.92 30.42
N ASN A 13 -17.98 16.49 30.53
CA ASN A 13 -17.87 17.98 30.57
C ASN A 13 -16.73 18.64 29.75
N VAL A 14 -16.16 17.98 28.75
CA VAL A 14 -15.26 18.64 27.78
C VAL A 14 -15.69 18.32 26.35
N PHE A 15 -16.87 18.77 25.93
CA PHE A 15 -17.28 18.77 24.50
C PHE A 15 -18.18 19.96 24.12
N VAL A 16 -18.26 20.98 24.98
CA VAL A 16 -19.14 22.14 24.76
C VAL A 16 -18.36 23.44 24.97
N ALA A 17 -17.45 23.71 24.05
CA ALA A 17 -17.06 25.07 23.65
C ALA A 17 -16.31 24.92 22.32
N ILE A 18 -16.47 25.88 21.40
CA ILE A 18 -15.89 25.91 20.03
C ILE A 18 -16.65 25.09 18.96
N PHE A 19 -17.92 25.41 18.68
CA PHE A 19 -18.58 24.95 17.43
C PHE A 19 -19.52 25.99 16.81
N ALA A 20 -19.36 27.28 17.12
CA ALA A 20 -20.24 28.31 16.57
C ALA A 20 -19.78 28.81 15.17
N ASP A 21 -18.59 28.43 14.69
CA ASP A 21 -17.99 29.02 13.47
C ASP A 21 -17.16 28.04 12.62
N THR A 22 -17.34 26.73 12.78
CA THR A 22 -16.52 25.72 12.08
C THR A 22 -17.11 25.37 10.71
N ASP A 23 -16.34 25.63 9.64
CA ASP A 23 -16.55 25.01 8.33
C ASP A 23 -16.40 23.48 8.45
N PHE A 24 -17.20 22.73 7.67
CA PHE A 24 -17.29 21.27 7.77
C PHE A 24 -16.90 20.62 6.45
N LEU A 25 -15.97 19.66 6.52
CA LEU A 25 -15.55 18.83 5.39
C LEU A 25 -16.69 17.95 4.90
N ILE A 26 -17.46 17.41 5.84
CA ILE A 26 -18.74 16.74 5.59
C ILE A 26 -19.76 17.38 6.53
N SER A 27 -20.87 17.84 5.97
CA SER A 27 -21.95 18.49 6.72
C SER A 27 -23.29 17.92 6.31
N THR A 28 -23.82 17.03 7.15
CA THR A 28 -25.13 16.39 6.99
C THR A 28 -25.82 16.33 8.34
N ASP A 29 -27.09 15.97 8.38
CA ASP A 29 -27.83 15.83 9.64
C ASP A 29 -27.29 14.70 10.54
N TYR A 30 -26.58 13.73 9.96
CA TYR A 30 -26.12 12.50 10.64
C TYR A 30 -24.61 12.42 10.79
N CYS A 31 -23.87 13.24 10.03
CA CYS A 31 -22.42 13.29 10.09
C CYS A 31 -21.91 14.71 9.87
N LYS A 32 -21.09 15.17 10.82
CA LYS A 32 -20.34 16.41 10.73
C LYS A 32 -18.87 16.15 11.00
N ILE A 33 -18.02 16.39 10.01
CA ILE A 33 -16.56 16.27 10.13
C ILE A 33 -15.98 17.68 9.97
N PRO A 34 -15.31 18.25 10.98
CA PRO A 34 -14.75 19.60 10.86
C PRO A 34 -13.70 19.70 9.74
N ASN A 35 -13.66 20.86 9.08
CA ASN A 35 -12.66 21.16 8.06
C ASN A 35 -11.39 21.75 8.71
N PHE A 36 -10.45 20.89 9.10
CA PHE A 36 -9.16 21.35 9.62
C PHE A 36 -8.23 21.82 8.50
N PRO A 37 -7.47 22.92 8.69
CA PRO A 37 -6.41 23.29 7.77
C PRO A 37 -5.23 22.32 7.87
N ALA A 38 -4.44 22.22 6.81
CA ALA A 38 -3.22 21.41 6.85
C ALA A 38 -2.24 21.92 7.92
N PHE A 39 -2.12 23.24 8.08
CA PHE A 39 -1.31 23.87 9.12
C PHE A 39 -2.18 24.62 10.12
N SER A 40 -2.12 24.22 11.39
CA SER A 40 -2.77 24.83 12.54
C SER A 40 -1.76 25.05 13.68
N GLU A 41 -2.18 25.73 14.75
CA GLU A 41 -1.38 25.85 15.97
C GLU A 41 -0.95 24.47 16.50
N GLU A 42 -1.85 23.48 16.48
CA GLU A 42 -1.57 22.10 16.92
C GLU A 42 -0.51 21.40 16.04
N THR A 43 -0.59 21.54 14.71
CA THR A 43 0.35 20.85 13.81
C THR A 43 1.69 21.59 13.70
N ASN A 44 1.70 22.91 13.86
CA ASN A 44 2.93 23.70 13.75
C ASN A 44 3.94 23.36 14.85
N LEU A 45 3.47 22.84 15.99
CA LEU A 45 4.33 22.36 17.08
C LEU A 45 5.06 21.05 16.75
N THR A 46 4.51 20.25 15.84
CA THR A 46 5.03 18.90 15.54
C THR A 46 5.61 18.77 14.14
N TYR A 47 5.32 19.70 13.24
CA TYR A 47 5.75 19.66 11.85
C TYR A 47 7.18 20.20 11.67
N ILE A 48 8.10 19.30 11.27
CA ILE A 48 9.50 19.61 10.97
C ILE A 48 9.89 18.83 9.72
N PRO A 49 9.88 19.44 8.52
CA PRO A 49 10.14 18.72 7.27
C PRO A 49 11.52 18.06 7.28
N GLN A 50 11.58 16.82 6.79
CA GLN A 50 12.80 16.04 6.66
C GLN A 50 13.32 16.08 5.23
N ASN A 51 14.64 16.09 5.08
CA ASN A 51 15.29 15.94 3.77
C ASN A 51 15.39 14.46 3.38
N TYR A 52 15.46 14.22 2.07
CA TYR A 52 15.82 12.91 1.53
C TYR A 52 17.21 12.50 2.02
N THR A 53 17.33 11.25 2.48
CA THR A 53 18.61 10.67 2.89
C THR A 53 18.99 9.60 1.88
N LYS A 54 20.17 9.75 1.28
CA LYS A 54 20.74 8.74 0.36
C LYS A 54 21.27 7.54 1.16
N CYS A 55 21.18 6.35 0.58
CA CYS A 55 21.76 5.13 1.14
C CYS A 55 23.19 4.86 0.66
N SER A 56 23.64 5.53 -0.40
CA SER A 56 25.01 5.50 -0.88
C SER A 56 25.40 6.86 -1.47
N ASP A 57 26.67 7.22 -1.31
CA ASP A 57 27.27 8.39 -1.97
C ASP A 57 27.64 8.10 -3.44
N PHE A 58 27.69 6.82 -3.82
CA PHE A 58 28.02 6.36 -5.17
C PHE A 58 26.78 5.87 -5.90
N ASP A 59 26.77 6.03 -7.23
CA ASP A 59 25.76 5.45 -8.09
C ASP A 59 25.85 3.91 -8.08
N LEU A 60 24.71 3.23 -8.24
CA LEU A 60 24.64 1.75 -8.20
C LEU A 60 25.65 1.10 -9.15
N LEU A 61 26.44 0.16 -8.62
CA LEU A 61 27.39 -0.64 -9.42
C LEU A 61 26.68 -1.65 -10.32
N THR A 62 25.51 -2.13 -9.91
CA THR A 62 24.77 -3.18 -10.64
C THR A 62 23.34 -2.78 -10.91
N TYR A 63 22.81 -3.25 -12.03
CA TYR A 63 21.42 -3.02 -12.44
C TYR A 63 20.91 -4.20 -13.25
N THR A 64 19.59 -4.27 -13.42
CA THR A 64 18.96 -5.31 -14.25
C THR A 64 18.21 -4.71 -15.42
N THR A 65 18.10 -5.48 -16.50
CA THR A 65 17.25 -5.17 -17.66
C THR A 65 16.39 -6.38 -18.02
N VAL A 66 15.28 -6.14 -18.71
CA VAL A 66 14.44 -7.18 -19.28
C VAL A 66 14.26 -6.93 -20.77
N GLU A 67 14.84 -7.81 -21.59
CA GLU A 67 14.75 -7.75 -23.05
C GLU A 67 14.06 -9.02 -23.56
N ASN A 68 13.01 -8.87 -24.38
CA ASN A 68 12.24 -10.00 -24.91
C ASN A 68 11.84 -11.02 -23.82
N ASN A 69 11.38 -10.52 -22.66
CA ASN A 69 11.01 -11.32 -21.50
C ASN A 69 12.15 -12.18 -20.91
N THR A 70 13.39 -11.78 -21.14
CA THR A 70 14.60 -12.38 -20.57
C THR A 70 15.29 -11.34 -19.71
N ALA A 71 15.60 -11.71 -18.46
CA ALA A 71 16.25 -10.81 -17.52
C ALA A 71 17.77 -10.94 -17.59
N TYR A 72 18.46 -9.80 -17.46
CA TYR A 72 19.91 -9.71 -17.42
C TYR A 72 20.35 -8.91 -16.20
N LEU A 73 21.46 -9.33 -15.59
CA LEU A 73 22.18 -8.58 -14.57
C LEU A 73 23.45 -8.00 -15.19
N HIS A 74 23.74 -6.74 -14.89
CA HIS A 74 24.87 -6.00 -15.44
C HIS A 74 25.71 -5.36 -14.35
N ILE A 75 27.01 -5.22 -14.64
CA ILE A 75 27.91 -4.30 -13.95
C ILE A 75 27.97 -3.01 -14.76
N LYS A 76 27.72 -1.88 -14.10
CA LYS A 76 27.85 -0.54 -14.66
C LYS A 76 29.32 -0.12 -14.60
N LYS A 77 30.06 -0.37 -15.68
CA LYS A 77 31.53 -0.25 -15.75
C LYS A 77 32.04 1.13 -15.37
N GLU A 78 31.34 2.19 -15.75
CA GLU A 78 31.68 3.56 -15.39
C GLU A 78 31.67 3.80 -13.87
N ASN A 79 30.93 3.00 -13.10
CA ASN A 79 30.86 3.12 -11.64
C ASN A 79 31.91 2.26 -10.92
N GLU A 80 32.60 1.33 -11.59
CA GLU A 80 33.61 0.47 -10.95
C GLU A 80 34.73 1.27 -10.28
N VAL A 81 35.08 2.43 -10.83
CA VAL A 81 36.13 3.31 -10.28
C VAL A 81 35.84 3.75 -8.83
N HIS A 82 34.55 3.87 -8.46
CA HIS A 82 34.15 4.28 -7.12
C HIS A 82 34.30 3.17 -6.07
N TYR A 83 34.24 1.91 -6.50
CA TYR A 83 34.27 0.74 -5.62
C TYR A 83 35.61 -0.01 -5.63
N SER A 84 36.37 0.11 -6.72
CA SER A 84 37.64 -0.59 -6.94
C SER A 84 38.82 0.00 -6.18
N SER A 85 38.80 1.30 -5.89
CA SER A 85 39.99 2.04 -5.42
C SER A 85 41.25 1.75 -6.29
N GLY A 86 41.07 1.54 -7.60
CA GLY A 86 42.15 1.23 -8.54
C GLY A 86 42.60 -0.25 -8.61
N SER A 87 41.88 -1.17 -7.97
CA SER A 87 42.12 -2.63 -8.03
C SER A 87 41.04 -3.37 -8.83
N GLU A 88 41.29 -4.61 -9.26
CA GLU A 88 40.25 -5.42 -9.92
C GLU A 88 39.12 -5.77 -8.94
N LEU A 89 37.87 -5.66 -9.40
CA LEU A 89 36.68 -6.05 -8.64
C LEU A 89 36.26 -7.47 -8.99
N TYR A 90 36.02 -8.26 -7.96
CA TYR A 90 35.48 -9.61 -8.07
C TYR A 90 34.02 -9.61 -7.66
N CYS A 91 33.12 -9.59 -8.65
CA CYS A 91 31.68 -9.67 -8.41
C CYS A 91 31.16 -11.09 -8.60
N CYS A 92 30.18 -11.46 -7.77
CA CYS A 92 29.44 -12.69 -7.93
C CYS A 92 27.98 -12.52 -7.50
N TYR A 93 27.12 -13.39 -7.99
CA TYR A 93 25.70 -13.35 -7.69
C TYR A 93 25.16 -14.69 -7.20
N ARG A 94 24.10 -14.66 -6.38
CA ARG A 94 23.38 -15.82 -5.86
C ARG A 94 21.89 -15.67 -6.14
N TYR A 95 21.23 -16.76 -6.50
CA TYR A 95 19.78 -16.75 -6.57
C TYR A 95 19.19 -16.87 -5.17
N VAL A 96 18.11 -16.13 -4.92
CA VAL A 96 17.34 -16.18 -3.68
C VAL A 96 16.05 -16.94 -3.93
N THR A 97 15.72 -17.84 -3.01
CA THR A 97 14.47 -18.60 -3.04
C THR A 97 13.79 -18.55 -1.68
N ARG A 98 12.45 -18.56 -1.66
CA ARG A 98 11.66 -18.67 -0.44
C ARG A 98 11.93 -20.01 0.24
N LYS A 99 12.28 -19.99 1.52
CA LYS A 99 12.56 -21.20 2.33
C LYS A 99 12.03 -21.02 3.75
N GLY A 100 10.72 -21.21 3.90
CA GLY A 100 10.07 -21.34 5.19
C GLY A 100 10.38 -22.64 5.91
N SER A 101 10.16 -22.65 7.22
CA SER A 101 10.16 -23.87 8.05
C SER A 101 8.75 -24.45 8.19
N ILE A 102 8.61 -25.61 8.83
CA ILE A 102 7.28 -26.18 9.11
C ILE A 102 6.48 -25.25 10.03
N ASP A 103 7.13 -24.62 11.02
CA ASP A 103 6.48 -23.79 12.04
C ASP A 103 6.28 -22.33 11.60
N GLU A 104 7.10 -21.86 10.65
CA GLU A 104 7.09 -20.52 10.05
C GLU A 104 7.25 -20.67 8.52
N PRO A 105 6.18 -21.06 7.79
CA PRO A 105 6.26 -21.39 6.37
C PRO A 105 6.53 -20.19 5.47
N ASP A 106 6.34 -18.99 6.00
CA ASP A 106 6.46 -17.74 5.27
C ASP A 106 7.71 -16.93 5.64
N VAL A 107 8.59 -17.46 6.49
CA VAL A 107 9.78 -16.75 6.97
C VAL A 107 11.04 -17.50 6.55
N GLY A 108 11.90 -16.84 5.79
CA GLY A 108 13.23 -17.33 5.46
C GLY A 108 13.48 -17.50 3.98
N ILE A 109 14.78 -17.45 3.64
CA ILE A 109 15.30 -17.56 2.29
C ILE A 109 16.42 -18.61 2.23
N SER A 110 16.68 -19.13 1.03
CA SER A 110 17.91 -19.84 0.70
C SER A 110 18.64 -19.18 -0.45
N LEU A 111 19.97 -19.23 -0.36
CA LEU A 111 20.90 -18.75 -1.37
C LEU A 111 21.56 -19.93 -2.09
N THR A 112 21.81 -19.79 -3.38
CA THR A 112 22.68 -20.71 -4.13
C THR A 112 24.16 -20.39 -3.89
N ASP A 113 25.05 -21.22 -4.42
CA ASP A 113 26.48 -20.89 -4.53
C ASP A 113 26.67 -19.60 -5.35
N CYS A 114 27.74 -18.86 -5.02
CA CYS A 114 28.05 -17.63 -5.73
C CYS A 114 28.59 -17.93 -7.13
N ARG A 115 27.98 -17.30 -8.14
CA ARG A 115 28.38 -17.41 -9.54
C ARG A 115 29.08 -16.13 -9.96
N HIS A 116 30.33 -16.23 -10.38
CA HIS A 116 31.10 -15.08 -10.84
C HIS A 116 30.58 -14.54 -12.17
N PHE A 117 30.63 -13.22 -12.33
CA PHE A 117 30.33 -12.52 -13.57
C PHE A 117 31.13 -11.21 -13.63
N SER A 118 31.54 -10.80 -14.83
CA SER A 118 32.45 -9.65 -15.01
C SER A 118 31.84 -8.49 -15.79
N ASN A 119 30.79 -8.71 -16.57
CA ASN A 119 30.12 -7.66 -17.37
C ASN A 119 28.60 -7.79 -17.28
N SER A 120 28.06 -8.86 -17.84
CA SER A 120 26.62 -9.10 -17.88
C SER A 120 26.35 -10.60 -17.93
N VAL A 121 25.23 -11.01 -17.35
CA VAL A 121 24.82 -12.41 -17.31
C VAL A 121 23.30 -12.50 -17.46
N GLN A 122 22.86 -13.48 -18.24
CA GLN A 122 21.44 -13.83 -18.32
C GLN A 122 21.01 -14.49 -17.01
N LEU A 123 19.90 -14.04 -16.45
CA LEU A 123 19.34 -14.60 -15.23
C LEU A 123 18.39 -15.76 -15.51
N GLU A 124 18.47 -16.79 -14.67
CA GLU A 124 17.65 -18.00 -14.69
C GLU A 124 16.58 -18.01 -13.59
N GLY A 125 16.74 -17.13 -12.59
CA GLY A 125 15.83 -16.98 -11.45
C GLY A 125 15.38 -15.54 -11.26
N ASP A 126 14.30 -15.37 -10.51
CA ASP A 126 13.61 -14.08 -10.37
C ASP A 126 14.35 -13.11 -9.46
N ILE A 127 14.99 -13.61 -8.39
CA ILE A 127 15.66 -12.78 -7.38
C ILE A 127 17.15 -13.10 -7.36
N VAL A 128 17.97 -12.05 -7.45
CA VAL A 128 19.42 -12.16 -7.45
C VAL A 128 20.05 -11.22 -6.44
N MET A 129 20.86 -11.78 -5.54
CA MET A 129 21.72 -11.04 -4.62
C MET A 129 23.12 -10.97 -5.20
N VAL A 130 23.74 -9.79 -5.15
CA VAL A 130 25.07 -9.51 -5.70
C VAL A 130 25.98 -9.02 -4.61
N GLU A 131 27.21 -9.53 -4.60
CA GLU A 131 28.32 -9.04 -3.79
C GLU A 131 29.52 -8.78 -4.70
N CYS A 132 30.23 -7.67 -4.46
CA CYS A 132 31.49 -7.37 -5.11
C CYS A 132 32.58 -7.10 -4.08
N TYR A 133 33.75 -7.68 -4.33
CA TYR A 133 34.90 -7.60 -3.46
C TYR A 133 36.07 -6.90 -4.14
N ASN A 134 36.75 -6.05 -3.39
CA ASN A 134 38.11 -5.62 -3.71
C ASN A 134 39.07 -6.49 -2.89
N LYS A 135 39.78 -7.41 -3.56
CA LYS A 135 40.54 -8.50 -2.92
C LYS A 135 39.63 -9.34 -2.03
N THR A 136 39.65 -9.08 -0.71
CA THR A 136 38.83 -9.79 0.29
C THR A 136 37.83 -8.88 0.98
N THR A 137 37.81 -7.59 0.67
CA THR A 137 36.93 -6.61 1.31
C THR A 137 35.65 -6.48 0.49
N LEU A 138 34.49 -6.71 1.12
CA LEU A 138 33.19 -6.42 0.51
C LEU A 138 33.08 -4.90 0.31
N VAL A 139 32.84 -4.46 -0.93
CA VAL A 139 32.73 -3.04 -1.29
C VAL A 139 31.37 -2.67 -1.84
N TYR A 140 30.58 -3.64 -2.28
CA TYR A 140 29.24 -3.43 -2.79
C TYR A 140 28.39 -4.68 -2.59
N GLU A 141 27.14 -4.47 -2.21
CA GLU A 141 26.12 -5.51 -2.12
C GLU A 141 24.77 -4.95 -2.56
N ASN A 142 23.96 -5.73 -3.27
CA ASN A 142 22.60 -5.34 -3.61
C ASN A 142 21.73 -6.57 -3.92
N VAL A 143 20.41 -6.42 -3.89
CA VAL A 143 19.44 -7.41 -4.36
C VAL A 143 18.59 -6.81 -5.46
N HIS A 144 18.35 -7.58 -6.52
CA HIS A 144 17.50 -7.22 -7.65
C HIS A 144 16.40 -8.25 -7.85
N ASN A 145 15.25 -7.80 -8.38
CA ASN A 145 14.14 -8.67 -8.78
C ASN A 145 13.53 -8.18 -10.12
N PRO A 146 14.18 -8.48 -11.26
CA PRO A 146 13.65 -8.12 -12.57
C PRO A 146 12.37 -8.90 -12.86
N ILE A 147 11.27 -8.19 -13.14
CA ILE A 147 9.95 -8.80 -13.34
C ILE A 147 9.80 -9.26 -14.79
N ILE A 148 9.85 -10.58 -14.99
CA ILE A 148 9.51 -11.24 -16.26
C ILE A 148 8.11 -11.88 -16.21
N ILE A 149 7.48 -12.08 -17.37
CA ILE A 149 6.27 -12.89 -17.49
C ILE A 149 6.66 -14.36 -17.34
N SER A 150 6.33 -14.94 -16.18
CA SER A 150 6.62 -16.34 -15.85
C SER A 150 5.86 -17.31 -16.76
N ASN A 151 6.29 -18.57 -16.84
CA ASN A 151 5.58 -19.59 -17.61
C ASN A 151 4.14 -19.82 -17.10
N LEU A 152 3.92 -19.69 -15.79
CA LEU A 152 2.58 -19.75 -15.20
C LEU A 152 1.72 -18.56 -15.66
N SER A 153 2.28 -17.35 -15.62
CA SER A 153 1.60 -16.14 -16.13
C SER A 153 1.31 -16.24 -17.62
N LYS A 154 2.23 -16.76 -18.44
CA LYS A 154 2.01 -17.01 -19.88
C LYS A 154 0.84 -17.96 -20.11
N LYS A 155 0.79 -19.09 -19.37
CA LYS A 155 -0.33 -20.04 -19.45
C LYS A 155 -1.65 -19.36 -19.10
N LYS A 156 -1.69 -18.61 -18.00
CA LYS A 156 -2.87 -17.86 -17.55
C LYS A 156 -3.34 -16.83 -18.57
N ILE A 157 -2.42 -16.07 -19.17
CA ILE A 157 -2.71 -15.11 -20.24
C ILE A 157 -3.27 -15.83 -21.48
N SER A 158 -2.68 -16.96 -21.87
CA SER A 158 -3.09 -17.72 -23.07
C SER A 158 -4.44 -18.44 -22.92
N GLN A 159 -4.78 -18.87 -21.70
CA GLN A 159 -6.04 -19.55 -21.39
C GLN A 159 -7.22 -18.58 -21.27
N ARG A 160 -6.94 -17.27 -21.27
CA ARG A 160 -7.99 -16.28 -21.25
C ARG A 160 -8.77 -16.37 -22.56
N ALA A 161 -10.10 -16.46 -22.44
CA ALA A 161 -10.99 -16.37 -23.60
C ALA A 161 -10.63 -15.12 -24.43
N PRO A 162 -10.74 -15.20 -25.78
CA PRO A 162 -10.50 -14.06 -26.66
C PRO A 162 -11.30 -12.84 -26.18
N PRO A 163 -10.84 -11.61 -26.49
CA PRO A 163 -11.39 -10.40 -25.90
C PRO A 163 -12.91 -10.41 -25.97
N SER A 164 -13.54 -10.57 -24.81
CA SER A 164 -14.96 -10.30 -24.64
C SER A 164 -15.23 -8.85 -25.07
N TYR A 165 -16.49 -8.49 -25.28
CA TYR A 165 -16.88 -7.08 -25.47
C TYR A 165 -16.53 -6.19 -24.26
N VAL A 166 -16.01 -6.76 -23.17
CA VAL A 166 -15.62 -6.09 -21.93
C VAL A 166 -14.10 -5.90 -21.89
N THR A 167 -13.66 -4.64 -21.85
CA THR A 167 -12.27 -4.27 -21.57
C THR A 167 -11.99 -4.42 -20.06
N PRO A 168 -11.08 -5.30 -19.65
CA PRO A 168 -10.73 -5.48 -18.25
C PRO A 168 -10.02 -4.26 -17.68
N ILE A 169 -10.26 -3.96 -16.41
CA ILE A 169 -9.66 -2.84 -15.69
C ILE A 169 -8.62 -3.38 -14.73
N SER A 170 -7.36 -3.01 -14.90
CA SER A 170 -6.29 -3.33 -13.94
C SER A 170 -6.40 -2.44 -12.70
N VAL A 171 -5.91 -2.92 -11.56
CA VAL A 171 -5.89 -2.19 -10.29
C VAL A 171 -4.47 -2.17 -9.74
N LEU A 172 -3.98 -0.97 -9.43
CA LEU A 172 -2.71 -0.78 -8.73
C LEU A 172 -2.98 -0.02 -7.44
N ILE A 173 -2.72 -0.67 -6.30
CA ILE A 173 -2.84 -0.07 -4.97
C ILE A 173 -1.44 0.19 -4.45
N VAL A 174 -1.13 1.47 -4.23
CA VAL A 174 0.11 1.95 -3.63
C VAL A 174 -0.25 2.42 -2.23
N VAL A 175 0.33 1.80 -1.21
CA VAL A 175 -0.01 2.10 0.18
C VAL A 175 1.17 2.72 0.89
N ILE A 176 1.00 3.91 1.46
CA ILE A 176 1.97 4.49 2.39
C ILE A 176 1.33 4.45 3.77
N ASP A 177 1.89 3.64 4.66
CA ASP A 177 1.35 3.44 6.01
C ASP A 177 1.34 4.74 6.81
N SER A 178 0.35 4.92 7.68
CA SER A 178 0.30 5.94 8.72
C SER A 178 0.21 7.40 8.23
N ILE A 179 -0.27 7.63 7.01
CA ILE A 179 -0.43 8.99 6.46
C ILE A 179 -1.92 9.40 6.40
N SER A 180 -2.25 10.49 7.10
CA SER A 180 -3.55 11.16 6.98
C SER A 180 -3.62 12.03 5.72
N ARG A 181 -4.83 12.39 5.31
CA ARG A 181 -5.05 13.37 4.22
C ARG A 181 -4.25 14.67 4.41
N LEU A 182 -4.32 15.25 5.61
CA LEU A 182 -3.68 16.52 5.93
C LEU A 182 -2.17 16.36 6.19
N ASN A 183 -1.74 15.23 6.74
CA ASN A 183 -0.33 14.91 6.85
C ASN A 183 0.33 14.76 5.47
N LEU A 184 -0.34 14.12 4.50
CA LEU A 184 0.12 14.06 3.12
C LEU A 184 0.26 15.46 2.51
N GLU A 185 -0.71 16.35 2.76
CA GLU A 185 -0.63 17.74 2.29
C GLU A 185 0.54 18.52 2.91
N ARG A 186 0.81 18.32 4.20
CA ARG A 186 1.96 18.95 4.87
C ARG A 186 3.29 18.38 4.39
N THR A 187 3.41 17.06 4.39
CA THR A 187 4.70 16.38 4.24
C THR A 187 5.05 16.09 2.80
N MET A 188 4.07 15.83 1.94
CA MET A 188 4.27 15.43 0.55
C MET A 188 3.49 16.31 -0.45
N PRO A 189 3.66 17.64 -0.41
CA PRO A 189 2.88 18.57 -1.23
C PRO A 189 3.12 18.36 -2.74
N ASN A 190 4.33 17.98 -3.17
CA ASN A 190 4.59 17.75 -4.60
C ASN A 190 3.86 16.51 -5.10
N THR A 191 3.82 15.45 -4.29
CA THR A 191 3.04 14.25 -4.56
C THR A 191 1.55 14.59 -4.67
N LYS A 192 0.99 15.32 -3.70
CA LYS A 192 -0.41 15.77 -3.74
C LYS A 192 -0.72 16.52 -5.04
N ASN A 193 0.13 17.47 -5.41
CA ASN A 193 -0.04 18.27 -6.62
C ASN A 193 -0.04 17.41 -7.89
N VAL A 194 0.87 16.43 -7.99
CA VAL A 194 0.90 15.51 -9.14
C VAL A 194 -0.32 14.60 -9.18
N LEU A 195 -0.81 14.11 -8.04
CA LEU A 195 -2.04 13.31 -8.00
C LEU A 195 -3.23 14.11 -8.54
N LEU A 196 -3.47 15.30 -8.00
CA LEU A 196 -4.60 16.15 -8.39
C LEU A 196 -4.50 16.59 -9.87
N ALA A 197 -3.31 16.99 -10.33
CA ALA A 197 -3.06 17.36 -11.71
C ALA A 197 -3.28 16.20 -12.71
N ASN A 198 -3.28 14.96 -12.23
CA ASN A 198 -3.50 13.76 -13.04
C ASN A 198 -4.86 13.09 -12.82
N GLY A 199 -5.80 13.82 -12.22
CA GLY A 199 -7.19 13.39 -12.14
C GLY A 199 -7.48 12.37 -11.03
N PHE A 200 -6.57 12.21 -10.07
CA PHE A 200 -6.89 11.50 -8.84
C PHE A 200 -7.97 12.27 -8.07
N THR A 201 -8.94 11.53 -7.56
CA THR A 201 -10.02 12.07 -6.72
C THR A 201 -9.74 11.68 -5.29
N GLU A 202 -9.63 12.69 -4.43
CA GLU A 202 -9.49 12.57 -2.99
C GLU A 202 -10.85 12.22 -2.36
N PHE A 203 -10.89 11.15 -1.56
CA PHE A 203 -12.05 10.81 -0.75
C PHE A 203 -11.90 11.43 0.63
N VAL A 204 -12.39 12.66 0.78
CA VAL A 204 -12.09 13.49 1.95
C VAL A 204 -12.65 12.96 3.26
N GLY A 205 -13.75 12.20 3.19
CA GLY A 205 -14.38 11.51 4.32
C GLY A 205 -14.13 10.00 4.35
N TYR A 206 -13.06 9.51 3.71
CA TYR A 206 -12.65 8.12 3.86
C TYR A 206 -12.15 7.88 5.29
N ASN A 207 -12.85 7.00 6.02
CA ASN A 207 -12.60 6.73 7.42
C ASN A 207 -12.11 5.31 7.62
N LYS A 208 -11.09 5.13 8.46
CA LYS A 208 -10.63 3.80 8.88
C LYS A 208 -11.71 3.06 9.67
N ILE A 209 -11.59 1.75 9.80
CA ILE A 209 -12.59 0.93 10.50
C ILE A 209 -12.07 0.30 11.79
N ASP A 210 -10.76 0.37 12.04
CA ASP A 210 -10.14 -0.17 13.24
C ASP A 210 -8.80 0.53 13.55
N ASP A 211 -8.09 0.08 14.59
CA ASP A 211 -6.92 0.75 15.15
C ASP A 211 -5.72 0.80 14.19
N ASN A 212 -5.25 -0.36 13.75
CA ASN A 212 -3.93 -0.55 13.10
C ASN A 212 -4.01 -1.22 11.72
N THR A 213 -2.85 -1.52 11.14
CA THR A 213 -2.68 -2.12 9.81
C THR A 213 -3.52 -3.35 9.54
N PHE A 214 -3.40 -4.39 10.38
CA PHE A 214 -4.03 -5.67 10.09
C PHE A 214 -5.56 -5.58 9.95
N PRO A 215 -6.34 -5.05 10.91
CA PRO A 215 -7.79 -5.01 10.78
C PRO A 215 -8.27 -4.10 9.65
N ASN A 216 -7.59 -2.98 9.36
CA ASN A 216 -7.96 -2.13 8.24
C ASN A 216 -7.64 -2.77 6.89
N PHE A 217 -6.42 -3.29 6.70
CA PHE A 217 -6.04 -3.87 5.42
C PHE A 217 -6.70 -5.23 5.15
N ALA A 218 -6.86 -6.08 6.17
CA ALA A 218 -7.61 -7.31 6.05
C ALA A 218 -9.09 -7.05 5.68
N ALA A 219 -9.70 -5.99 6.23
CA ALA A 219 -11.05 -5.57 5.85
C ALA A 219 -11.15 -5.12 4.39
N LEU A 220 -10.14 -4.38 3.90
CA LEU A 220 -10.07 -3.99 2.48
C LEU A 220 -9.99 -5.22 1.56
N LEU A 221 -9.27 -6.26 1.98
CA LEU A 221 -9.08 -7.44 1.16
C LEU A 221 -10.22 -8.44 1.28
N SER A 222 -10.92 -8.54 2.41
CA SER A 222 -11.87 -9.65 2.66
C SER A 222 -13.29 -9.22 2.99
N GLY A 223 -13.54 -7.94 3.26
CA GLY A 223 -14.84 -7.47 3.76
C GLY A 223 -15.17 -7.98 5.17
N LEU A 224 -14.16 -8.44 5.93
CA LEU A 224 -14.30 -8.93 7.31
C LEU A 224 -13.80 -7.88 8.30
N ASN A 225 -14.45 -7.77 9.46
CA ASN A 225 -13.92 -7.01 10.60
C ASN A 225 -12.85 -7.80 11.35
N LEU A 226 -12.22 -7.21 12.37
CA LEU A 226 -11.17 -7.88 13.15
C LEU A 226 -11.64 -9.20 13.77
N LYS A 227 -12.81 -9.22 14.43
CA LYS A 227 -13.34 -10.43 15.07
C LYS A 227 -13.57 -11.54 14.05
N GLN A 228 -14.17 -11.20 12.92
CA GLN A 228 -14.40 -12.13 11.82
C GLN A 228 -13.07 -12.64 11.25
N SER A 229 -12.11 -11.76 10.98
CA SER A 229 -10.77 -12.11 10.47
C SER A 229 -10.03 -13.07 11.40
N LEU A 230 -10.07 -12.84 12.72
CA LEU A 230 -9.45 -13.73 13.70
C LEU A 230 -10.15 -15.10 13.79
N SER A 231 -11.46 -15.16 13.57
CA SER A 231 -12.22 -16.41 13.64
C SER A 231 -12.21 -17.23 12.35
N ILE A 232 -12.34 -16.60 11.19
CA ILE A 232 -12.45 -17.22 9.86
C ILE A 232 -11.06 -17.49 9.30
N CYS A 233 -10.21 -16.46 9.24
CA CYS A 233 -8.87 -16.56 8.64
C CYS A 233 -7.80 -17.01 9.64
N ALA A 234 -8.11 -16.99 10.94
CA ALA A 234 -7.29 -17.53 12.04
C ALA A 234 -5.77 -17.38 11.82
N PRO A 235 -5.25 -16.15 11.67
CA PRO A 235 -3.93 -15.90 11.07
C PRO A 235 -2.74 -16.35 11.93
N THR A 236 -3.00 -16.77 13.17
CA THR A 236 -2.02 -17.39 14.07
C THR A 236 -1.89 -18.91 13.86
N LYS A 237 -2.69 -19.50 12.97
CA LYS A 237 -2.64 -20.92 12.59
C LYS A 237 -2.07 -21.07 11.18
N ILE A 238 -1.13 -22.00 11.05
CA ILE A 238 -0.43 -22.30 9.80
C ILE A 238 -1.43 -22.69 8.71
N GLY A 239 -1.32 -22.06 7.53
CA GLY A 239 -2.16 -22.32 6.36
C GLY A 239 -3.58 -21.74 6.42
N LYS A 240 -3.99 -21.09 7.52
CA LYS A 240 -5.35 -20.51 7.60
C LYS A 240 -5.50 -19.17 6.91
N LEU A 241 -4.43 -18.40 6.76
CA LEU A 241 -4.44 -17.18 5.93
C LEU A 241 -4.70 -17.48 4.45
N ASP A 242 -4.21 -18.63 3.96
CA ASP A 242 -4.39 -19.09 2.58
C ASP A 242 -5.87 -19.38 2.26
N GLU A 243 -6.65 -19.77 3.27
CA GLU A 243 -8.10 -20.02 3.18
C GLU A 243 -8.95 -18.75 3.33
N CYS A 244 -8.33 -17.60 3.68
CA CYS A 244 -9.04 -16.34 3.89
C CYS A 244 -9.64 -15.84 2.56
N PRO A 245 -10.90 -15.35 2.54
CA PRO A 245 -11.57 -14.91 1.30
C PRO A 245 -11.06 -13.54 0.84
N MET A 246 -9.79 -13.46 0.47
CA MET A 246 -9.14 -12.23 0.03
C MET A 246 -9.43 -11.97 -1.45
N ILE A 247 -9.77 -10.72 -1.79
CA ILE A 247 -10.22 -10.28 -3.10
C ILE A 247 -9.16 -10.50 -4.19
N TRP A 248 -7.87 -10.53 -3.84
CA TRP A 248 -6.83 -10.87 -4.81
C TRP A 248 -6.98 -12.29 -5.33
N TYR A 249 -7.58 -13.23 -4.57
CA TYR A 249 -7.84 -14.59 -5.05
C TYR A 249 -8.94 -14.58 -6.09
N ASP A 250 -9.94 -13.72 -5.95
CA ASP A 250 -10.98 -13.52 -6.97
C ASP A 250 -10.39 -12.96 -8.25
N PHE A 251 -9.57 -11.89 -8.15
CA PHE A 251 -8.84 -11.36 -9.30
C PHE A 251 -7.98 -12.45 -9.96
N ARG A 252 -7.19 -13.18 -9.17
CA ARG A 252 -6.33 -14.29 -9.64
C ARG A 252 -7.15 -15.34 -10.39
N ASN A 253 -8.27 -15.77 -9.82
CA ASN A 253 -9.17 -16.78 -10.39
C ASN A 253 -9.92 -16.31 -11.64
N LYS A 254 -10.04 -14.99 -11.84
CA LYS A 254 -10.55 -14.38 -13.08
C LYS A 254 -9.47 -14.01 -14.09
N GLY A 255 -8.27 -14.56 -13.93
CA GLY A 255 -7.19 -14.46 -14.92
C GLY A 255 -6.34 -13.20 -14.81
N TYR A 256 -6.46 -12.42 -13.73
CA TYR A 256 -5.58 -11.28 -13.48
C TYR A 256 -4.22 -11.74 -12.96
N ILE A 257 -3.15 -11.11 -13.42
CA ILE A 257 -1.83 -11.25 -12.81
C ILE A 257 -1.82 -10.47 -11.49
N THR A 258 -1.48 -11.15 -10.39
CA THR A 258 -1.57 -10.59 -9.05
C THR A 258 -0.19 -10.34 -8.43
N ALA A 259 -0.04 -9.26 -7.67
CA ALA A 259 1.21 -8.92 -6.98
C ALA A 259 0.99 -8.41 -5.56
N TYR A 260 1.93 -8.71 -4.66
CA TYR A 260 1.95 -8.18 -3.30
C TYR A 260 3.38 -8.01 -2.76
N ALA A 261 3.68 -6.82 -2.24
CA ALA A 261 4.97 -6.47 -1.64
C ALA A 261 4.77 -5.51 -0.45
N GLU A 262 5.55 -5.71 0.62
CA GLU A 262 5.70 -4.74 1.72
C GLU A 262 7.19 -4.57 2.04
N ASP A 263 7.61 -3.34 2.35
CA ASP A 263 9.03 -2.96 2.50
C ASP A 263 9.72 -3.37 3.82
N TRP A 264 9.04 -4.11 4.69
CA TRP A 264 9.63 -4.64 5.92
C TRP A 264 9.05 -6.02 6.27
N ALA A 265 9.79 -7.08 5.96
CA ALA A 265 9.31 -8.45 6.05
C ALA A 265 8.95 -8.87 7.48
N SER A 266 9.76 -8.48 8.47
CA SER A 266 9.59 -8.91 9.87
C SER A 266 8.32 -8.37 10.55
N ILE A 267 7.83 -7.20 10.14
CA ILE A 267 6.59 -6.61 10.68
C ILE A 267 5.47 -6.51 9.64
N SER A 268 5.64 -7.13 8.48
CA SER A 268 4.63 -7.10 7.42
C SER A 268 3.26 -7.56 7.92
N THR A 269 2.21 -7.04 7.30
CA THR A 269 0.81 -7.12 7.79
C THR A 269 0.38 -8.53 8.18
N PHE A 270 0.81 -9.53 7.42
CA PHE A 270 0.42 -10.94 7.60
C PHE A 270 1.44 -11.79 8.35
N ASN A 271 2.57 -11.22 8.79
CA ASN A 271 3.61 -11.93 9.52
C ASN A 271 3.82 -11.40 10.95
N TYR A 272 3.50 -10.12 11.22
CA TYR A 272 3.59 -9.58 12.58
C TYR A 272 2.60 -10.27 13.53
N PHE A 273 3.14 -11.07 14.46
CA PHE A 273 2.40 -11.96 15.38
C PHE A 273 1.46 -12.96 14.69
N LYS A 274 1.79 -13.38 13.46
CA LYS A 274 1.00 -14.28 12.61
C LYS A 274 1.92 -15.28 11.94
N LYS A 275 1.34 -16.31 11.32
CA LYS A 275 2.11 -17.37 10.65
C LYS A 275 2.46 -17.09 9.19
N GLY A 276 1.98 -15.97 8.63
CA GLY A 276 2.10 -15.69 7.21
C GLY A 276 1.34 -16.69 6.35
N PHE A 277 1.61 -16.63 5.05
CA PHE A 277 1.00 -17.54 4.09
C PHE A 277 1.79 -18.84 3.99
N LYS A 278 1.15 -20.00 3.85
CA LYS A 278 1.88 -21.23 3.56
C LYS A 278 2.29 -21.24 2.08
N ASP A 279 1.35 -20.94 1.19
CA ASP A 279 1.58 -20.77 -0.24
C ASP A 279 1.56 -19.29 -0.65
N PRO A 280 2.38 -18.84 -1.62
CA PRO A 280 2.39 -17.43 -2.03
C PRO A 280 0.99 -16.89 -2.42
N PRO A 281 0.51 -15.81 -1.77
CA PRO A 281 -0.87 -15.34 -1.92
C PRO A 281 -1.15 -14.69 -3.28
N THR A 282 -0.10 -14.23 -3.97
CA THR A 282 -0.17 -13.57 -5.29
C THR A 282 0.79 -14.23 -6.30
N ASP A 283 0.55 -14.04 -7.60
CA ASP A 283 1.38 -14.62 -8.67
C ASP A 283 2.83 -14.10 -8.58
N TYR A 284 3.00 -12.84 -8.15
CA TYR A 284 4.27 -12.19 -7.85
C TYR A 284 4.29 -11.75 -6.39
N TYR A 285 4.84 -12.60 -5.53
CA TYR A 285 4.97 -12.36 -4.11
C TYR A 285 6.40 -11.99 -3.75
N PHE A 286 6.60 -10.74 -3.31
CA PHE A 286 7.92 -10.14 -3.21
C PHE A 286 8.59 -10.27 -1.84
N LYS A 287 7.95 -10.91 -0.86
CA LYS A 287 8.53 -11.05 0.49
C LYS A 287 9.95 -11.65 0.50
N PRO A 288 10.29 -12.70 -0.28
CA PRO A 288 11.66 -13.22 -0.31
C PRO A 288 12.70 -12.22 -0.81
N PHE A 289 12.30 -11.29 -1.70
CA PHE A 289 13.18 -10.21 -2.17
C PHE A 289 13.45 -9.19 -1.06
N ILE A 290 12.43 -8.87 -0.26
CA ILE A 290 12.54 -7.96 0.89
C ILE A 290 13.33 -8.62 2.03
N GLU A 291 13.12 -9.91 2.30
CA GLU A 291 13.95 -10.64 3.27
C GLU A 291 15.43 -10.69 2.85
N ALA A 292 15.71 -10.85 1.55
CA ALA A 292 17.08 -10.78 1.06
C ALA A 292 17.67 -9.38 1.18
N SER A 293 16.91 -8.31 0.92
CA SER A 293 17.42 -6.95 1.11
C SER A 293 17.74 -6.66 2.59
N GLU A 294 16.98 -7.24 3.52
CA GLU A 294 17.24 -7.15 4.96
C GLU A 294 18.51 -7.88 5.42
N THR A 295 19.12 -8.74 4.58
CA THR A 295 20.44 -9.36 4.86
C THR A 295 21.63 -8.48 4.47
N LEU A 296 21.39 -7.41 3.71
CA LEU A 296 22.41 -6.41 3.35
C LEU A 296 22.75 -5.53 4.57
N TYR A 297 23.73 -4.64 4.43
CA TYR A 297 23.93 -3.55 5.38
C TYR A 297 22.68 -2.67 5.49
N VAL A 298 22.08 -2.63 6.68
CA VAL A 298 20.87 -1.86 6.97
C VAL A 298 21.21 -0.60 7.76
N THR A 299 20.72 0.55 7.30
CA THR A 299 20.76 1.80 8.08
C THR A 299 19.38 2.14 8.60
N VAL A 300 19.30 2.43 9.89
CA VAL A 300 18.07 2.82 10.57
C VAL A 300 17.89 4.34 10.51
N LYS A 301 16.68 4.79 10.18
CA LYS A 301 16.25 6.19 10.28
C LYS A 301 14.86 6.20 10.90
N ASP A 302 14.61 7.11 11.84
CA ASP A 302 13.29 7.24 12.48
C ASP A 302 12.79 5.89 13.05
N THR A 303 13.72 5.14 13.65
CA THR A 303 13.54 3.79 14.23
C THR A 303 13.06 2.70 13.25
N MET A 304 13.14 2.95 11.94
CA MET A 304 12.78 2.02 10.87
C MET A 304 14.00 1.60 10.03
N PRO A 305 14.04 0.39 9.46
CA PRO A 305 15.07 0.00 8.49
C PRO A 305 14.85 0.77 7.18
N TYR A 306 15.52 1.91 7.05
CA TYR A 306 15.29 2.84 5.94
C TYR A 306 16.11 2.46 4.70
N CYS A 307 17.40 2.16 4.88
CA CYS A 307 18.28 1.67 3.81
C CYS A 307 18.52 0.18 3.93
N ALA A 308 18.56 -0.51 2.80
CA ALA A 308 19.01 -1.88 2.66
C ALA A 308 20.03 -1.93 1.51
N GLY A 309 21.32 -2.03 1.84
CA GLY A 309 22.40 -1.79 0.90
C GLY A 309 22.33 -0.35 0.34
N PRO A 310 22.53 -0.14 -0.97
CA PRO A 310 22.64 1.19 -1.57
C PRO A 310 21.29 1.86 -1.89
N GLU A 311 20.16 1.24 -1.53
CA GLU A 311 18.81 1.72 -1.87
C GLU A 311 17.92 1.79 -0.62
N THR A 312 16.93 2.70 -0.65
CA THR A 312 15.91 2.76 0.41
C THR A 312 14.90 1.62 0.24
N GLN A 313 14.39 1.09 1.35
CA GLN A 313 13.34 0.05 1.32
C GLN A 313 12.05 0.57 0.64
N GLY A 314 11.70 1.85 0.87
CA GLY A 314 10.59 2.51 0.19
C GLY A 314 10.74 2.57 -1.34
N GLU A 315 11.92 2.97 -1.87
CA GLU A 315 12.14 3.01 -3.32
C GLU A 315 12.13 1.63 -3.95
N ARG A 316 12.58 0.59 -3.24
CA ARG A 316 12.47 -0.80 -3.74
C ARG A 316 11.01 -1.16 -4.05
N ILE A 317 10.07 -0.79 -3.19
CA ILE A 317 8.64 -1.03 -3.44
C ILE A 317 8.10 -0.17 -4.58
N LEU A 318 8.48 1.11 -4.67
CA LEU A 318 8.09 1.97 -5.79
C LEU A 318 8.59 1.41 -7.13
N ASN A 319 9.83 0.92 -7.17
CA ASN A 319 10.42 0.29 -8.35
C ASN A 319 9.68 -1.00 -8.72
N LEU A 320 9.41 -1.88 -7.75
CA LEU A 320 8.61 -3.09 -7.98
C LEU A 320 7.21 -2.77 -8.54
N ALA A 321 6.53 -1.75 -8.00
CA ALA A 321 5.22 -1.31 -8.45
C ALA A 321 5.26 -0.81 -9.90
N LYS A 322 6.30 -0.02 -10.24
CA LYS A 322 6.52 0.52 -11.58
C LYS A 322 6.81 -0.59 -12.58
N ASP A 323 7.75 -1.48 -12.26
CA ASP A 323 8.17 -2.58 -13.13
C ASP A 323 7.02 -3.57 -13.36
N PHE A 324 6.28 -3.92 -12.30
CA PHE A 324 5.09 -4.77 -12.42
C PHE A 324 4.04 -4.14 -13.34
N SER A 325 3.74 -2.86 -13.13
CA SER A 325 2.74 -2.14 -13.94
C SER A 325 3.15 -2.04 -15.40
N ASN A 326 4.43 -1.85 -15.68
CA ASN A 326 4.97 -1.79 -17.03
C ASN A 326 4.98 -3.17 -17.71
N THR A 327 5.51 -4.20 -17.05
CA THR A 327 5.57 -5.57 -17.58
C THR A 327 4.18 -6.11 -17.94
N PHE A 328 3.17 -5.81 -17.12
CA PHE A 328 1.79 -6.27 -17.34
C PHE A 328 0.86 -5.21 -17.92
N ARG A 329 1.37 -4.11 -18.49
CA ARG A 329 0.52 -3.00 -19.00
C ARG A 329 -0.57 -3.44 -19.99
N HIS A 330 -0.31 -4.50 -20.75
CA HIS A 330 -1.23 -5.05 -21.76
C HIS A 330 -2.02 -6.27 -21.27
N HIS A 331 -1.93 -6.59 -19.99
CA HIS A 331 -2.59 -7.72 -19.35
C HIS A 331 -3.36 -7.22 -18.11
N PRO A 332 -4.49 -7.86 -17.75
CA PRO A 332 -5.21 -7.49 -16.55
C PRO A 332 -4.34 -7.79 -15.32
N SER A 333 -4.20 -6.83 -14.42
CA SER A 333 -3.37 -7.00 -13.23
C SER A 333 -4.02 -6.40 -11.98
N PHE A 334 -3.71 -6.98 -10.83
CA PHE A 334 -4.11 -6.49 -9.51
C PHE A 334 -2.86 -6.52 -8.62
N GLY A 335 -2.34 -5.35 -8.23
CA GLY A 335 -1.13 -5.25 -7.44
C GLY A 335 -1.32 -4.42 -6.18
N VAL A 336 -0.75 -4.87 -5.07
CA VAL A 336 -0.63 -4.09 -3.82
C VAL A 336 0.86 -3.93 -3.49
N PHE A 337 1.28 -2.68 -3.33
CA PHE A 337 2.67 -2.32 -3.03
C PHE A 337 2.68 -1.36 -1.84
N TRP A 338 3.24 -1.81 -0.72
CA TRP A 338 3.10 -1.18 0.58
C TRP A 338 4.44 -0.68 1.13
N MET A 339 4.46 0.56 1.62
CA MET A 339 5.64 1.19 2.22
C MET A 339 5.35 1.63 3.65
N ASN A 340 6.19 1.20 4.58
CA ASN A 340 6.17 1.52 6.01
C ASN A 340 7.38 2.38 6.40
N THR A 341 8.54 2.07 5.82
CA THR A 341 9.88 2.40 6.36
C THR A 341 10.22 3.88 6.38
N PHE A 342 9.45 4.72 5.69
CA PHE A 342 9.63 6.18 5.66
C PHE A 342 8.46 6.97 6.26
N SER A 343 7.46 6.31 6.87
CA SER A 343 6.24 6.99 7.33
C SER A 343 5.69 6.52 8.68
N HIS A 344 5.85 5.23 9.03
CA HIS A 344 5.06 4.59 10.09
C HIS A 344 5.26 5.21 11.50
N ASN A 345 6.51 5.47 11.92
CA ASN A 345 6.80 5.84 13.32
C ASN A 345 6.81 7.35 13.60
N TYR A 346 7.04 8.19 12.59
CA TYR A 346 7.28 9.62 12.77
C TYR A 346 6.52 10.46 11.75
N ILE A 347 5.76 11.44 12.24
CA ILE A 347 4.84 12.29 11.46
C ILE A 347 5.50 13.07 10.30
N ASN A 348 6.82 13.29 10.36
CA ASN A 348 7.56 14.12 9.42
C ASN A 348 8.42 13.35 8.41
N SER A 349 8.67 12.06 8.67
CA SER A 349 9.51 11.23 7.80
C SER A 349 9.06 11.20 6.33
N PRO A 350 7.74 11.25 6.01
CA PRO A 350 7.30 11.27 4.62
C PRO A 350 7.84 12.43 3.78
N SER A 351 8.20 13.56 4.41
CA SER A 351 8.80 14.70 3.69
C SER A 351 10.10 14.36 2.97
N GLY A 352 10.87 13.41 3.51
CA GLY A 352 12.10 12.97 2.85
C GLY A 352 11.85 12.25 1.53
N MET A 353 10.63 11.73 1.30
CA MET A 353 10.30 10.89 0.15
C MET A 353 9.35 11.54 -0.85
N ASP A 354 8.93 12.79 -0.62
CA ASP A 354 7.95 13.48 -1.47
C ASP A 354 8.36 13.50 -2.95
N GLU A 355 9.60 13.91 -3.26
CA GLU A 355 10.06 13.99 -4.66
C GLU A 355 10.13 12.59 -5.31
N LYS A 356 10.48 11.55 -4.55
CA LYS A 356 10.55 10.17 -5.06
C LYS A 356 9.17 9.63 -5.40
N VAL A 357 8.20 9.82 -4.52
CA VAL A 357 6.82 9.37 -4.73
C VAL A 357 6.12 10.18 -5.83
N LYS A 358 6.35 11.50 -5.87
CA LYS A 358 5.93 12.37 -6.98
C LYS A 358 6.43 11.83 -8.32
N ASN A 359 7.73 11.55 -8.44
CA ASN A 359 8.32 11.06 -9.70
C ASN A 359 7.76 9.69 -10.09
N PHE A 360 7.52 8.81 -9.13
CA PHE A 360 6.83 7.53 -9.38
C PHE A 360 5.44 7.74 -10.02
N PHE A 361 4.60 8.63 -9.50
CA PHE A 361 3.28 8.89 -10.12
C PHE A 361 3.38 9.57 -11.48
N GLN A 362 4.41 10.41 -11.71
CA GLN A 362 4.69 10.95 -13.04
C GLN A 362 5.08 9.84 -14.02
N ASP A 363 5.89 8.87 -13.61
CA ASP A 363 6.28 7.73 -14.43
C ASP A 363 5.07 6.86 -14.78
N LEU A 364 4.16 6.60 -13.84
CA LEU A 364 2.92 5.87 -14.12
C LEU A 364 2.10 6.56 -15.22
N LYS A 365 2.03 7.90 -15.19
CA LYS A 365 1.36 8.67 -16.25
C LYS A 365 2.11 8.54 -17.58
N GLN A 366 3.42 8.78 -17.59
CA GLN A 366 4.23 8.78 -18.80
C GLN A 366 4.23 7.41 -19.50
N ASN A 367 4.22 6.33 -18.71
CA ASN A 367 4.16 4.96 -19.22
C ASN A 367 2.75 4.51 -19.63
N GLY A 368 1.73 5.37 -19.49
CA GLY A 368 0.35 5.11 -19.89
C GLY A 368 -0.41 4.19 -18.93
N ILE A 369 0.06 3.99 -17.69
CA ILE A 369 -0.58 3.14 -16.69
C ILE A 369 -1.93 3.74 -16.26
N LEU A 370 -1.99 5.06 -16.05
CA LEU A 370 -3.23 5.76 -15.66
C LEU A 370 -4.33 5.71 -16.74
N ASP A 371 -4.00 5.42 -18.00
CA ASP A 371 -4.99 5.30 -19.07
C ASP A 371 -5.63 3.89 -19.14
N LYS A 372 -5.10 2.92 -18.37
CA LYS A 372 -5.51 1.51 -18.39
C LYS A 372 -5.97 0.99 -17.03
N SER A 373 -5.41 1.52 -15.95
CA SER A 373 -5.61 1.03 -14.60
C SER A 373 -6.38 2.02 -13.73
N VAL A 374 -7.16 1.49 -12.79
CA VAL A 374 -7.51 2.23 -11.57
C VAL A 374 -6.28 2.23 -10.68
N VAL A 375 -5.73 3.41 -10.40
CA VAL A 375 -4.57 3.56 -9.50
C VAL A 375 -5.01 4.25 -8.23
N ILE A 376 -4.67 3.66 -7.10
CA ILE A 376 -5.07 4.09 -5.76
C ILE A 376 -3.80 4.41 -4.97
N LEU A 377 -3.67 5.64 -4.47
CA LEU A 377 -2.80 5.93 -3.33
C LEU A 377 -3.65 5.85 -2.07
N LEU A 378 -3.26 4.98 -1.14
CA LEU A 378 -4.00 4.68 0.06
C LEU A 378 -3.10 4.80 1.30
N SER A 379 -3.71 5.13 2.43
CA SER A 379 -3.24 4.75 3.76
C SER A 379 -4.37 4.01 4.47
N ASP A 380 -4.01 3.13 5.39
CA ASP A 380 -4.94 2.33 6.19
C ASP A 380 -5.36 3.07 7.48
N HIS A 381 -4.47 3.87 8.05
CA HIS A 381 -4.72 4.82 9.13
C HIS A 381 -3.82 6.06 9.02
N GLY A 382 -4.07 7.10 9.84
CA GLY A 382 -3.10 8.17 10.07
C GLY A 382 -2.06 7.79 11.13
N ILE A 383 -1.22 8.73 11.55
CA ILE A 383 -0.12 8.41 12.50
C ILE A 383 -0.66 7.89 13.83
N ARG A 384 -0.03 6.83 14.35
CA ARG A 384 -0.36 6.23 15.66
C ARG A 384 0.71 6.48 16.73
N PHE A 385 1.60 7.43 16.48
CA PHE A 385 2.67 7.83 17.41
C PHE A 385 2.84 9.35 17.48
N GLY A 386 3.55 9.80 18.51
CA GLY A 386 3.96 11.20 18.70
C GLY A 386 2.88 12.10 19.32
N GLN A 387 3.31 13.30 19.70
CA GLN A 387 2.52 14.30 20.43
C GLN A 387 1.26 14.76 19.68
N ILE A 388 1.26 14.71 18.35
CA ILE A 388 0.09 15.12 17.55
C ILE A 388 -1.17 14.34 17.93
N ARG A 389 -1.04 13.09 18.42
CA ARG A 389 -2.19 12.27 18.87
C ARG A 389 -2.92 12.81 20.08
N GLU A 390 -2.29 13.70 20.84
CA GLU A 390 -2.88 14.33 22.02
C GLU A 390 -3.75 15.55 21.66
N THR A 391 -3.79 15.92 20.38
CA THR A 391 -4.54 17.10 19.89
C THR A 391 -5.86 16.71 19.22
N ILE A 392 -6.77 17.69 19.08
CA ILE A 392 -8.07 17.45 18.43
C ILE A 392 -7.85 17.12 16.95
N GLN A 393 -7.03 17.88 16.24
CA GLN A 393 -6.74 17.63 14.83
C GLN A 393 -6.08 16.26 14.63
N GLY A 394 -5.12 15.87 15.49
CA GLY A 394 -4.49 14.57 15.41
C GLY A 394 -5.46 13.40 15.58
N TRP A 395 -6.48 13.54 16.44
CA TRP A 395 -7.54 12.54 16.59
C TRP A 395 -8.31 12.28 15.28
N TYR A 396 -8.59 13.34 14.50
CA TYR A 396 -9.21 13.21 13.17
C TYR A 396 -8.25 12.66 12.14
N GLU A 397 -7.01 13.16 12.12
CA GLU A 397 -6.01 12.74 11.16
C GLU A 397 -5.66 11.26 11.30
N GLU A 398 -5.64 10.72 12.52
CA GLU A 398 -5.48 9.28 12.77
C GLU A 398 -6.58 8.44 12.10
N ARG A 399 -7.80 8.98 12.00
CA ARG A 399 -9.01 8.28 11.52
C ARG A 399 -9.37 8.56 10.06
N LEU A 400 -8.81 9.62 9.46
CA LEU A 400 -9.03 10.04 8.08
C LEU A 400 -7.75 9.87 7.24
N PRO A 401 -7.36 8.61 6.94
CA PRO A 401 -6.19 8.33 6.12
C PRO A 401 -6.32 8.89 4.70
N ALA A 402 -5.18 9.04 4.03
CA ALA A 402 -5.14 9.43 2.61
C ALA A 402 -5.83 8.36 1.74
N ASN A 403 -6.71 8.80 0.82
CA ASN A 403 -7.31 7.93 -0.19
C ASN A 403 -7.54 8.73 -1.47
N TYR A 404 -6.66 8.52 -2.45
CA TYR A 404 -6.69 9.17 -3.76
C TYR A 404 -6.85 8.12 -4.83
N ILE A 405 -7.92 8.21 -5.63
CA ILE A 405 -8.25 7.21 -6.65
C ILE A 405 -8.28 7.87 -8.02
N SER A 406 -7.50 7.35 -8.95
CA SER A 406 -7.60 7.70 -10.38
C SER A 406 -8.41 6.65 -11.12
N LEU A 407 -9.21 7.11 -12.08
CA LEU A 407 -9.93 6.25 -13.02
C LEU A 407 -9.38 6.48 -14.43
N PRO A 408 -9.26 5.43 -15.27
CA PRO A 408 -8.89 5.60 -16.67
C PRO A 408 -9.81 6.60 -17.37
N ARG A 409 -9.25 7.45 -18.25
CA ARG A 409 -10.02 8.52 -18.94
C ARG A 409 -11.26 8.00 -19.67
N TRP A 410 -11.17 6.80 -20.24
CA TRP A 410 -12.29 6.17 -20.94
C TRP A 410 -13.44 5.75 -20.02
N PHE A 411 -13.19 5.57 -18.70
CA PHE A 411 -14.17 5.13 -17.72
C PHE A 411 -15.39 6.06 -17.67
N LYS A 412 -15.16 7.38 -17.67
CA LYS A 412 -16.24 8.39 -17.70
C LYS A 412 -17.18 8.21 -18.89
N ARG A 413 -16.63 7.89 -20.07
CA ARG A 413 -17.43 7.69 -21.30
C ARG A 413 -18.16 6.36 -21.28
N ARG A 414 -17.53 5.30 -20.77
CA ARG A 414 -18.10 3.95 -20.74
C ARG A 414 -19.15 3.76 -19.65
N TYR A 415 -18.94 4.38 -18.49
CA TYR A 415 -19.75 4.26 -17.29
C TYR A 415 -20.09 5.64 -16.68
N PRO A 416 -20.85 6.49 -17.40
CA PRO A 416 -21.09 7.88 -16.99
C PRO A 416 -21.78 7.99 -15.63
N THR A 417 -22.77 7.14 -15.33
CA THR A 417 -23.47 7.13 -14.04
C THR A 417 -22.52 6.74 -12.90
N LYS A 418 -21.73 5.67 -13.08
CA LYS A 418 -20.75 5.22 -12.07
C LYS A 418 -19.69 6.30 -11.80
N HIS A 419 -19.21 6.96 -12.84
CA HIS A 419 -18.27 8.08 -12.71
C HIS A 419 -18.90 9.28 -11.98
N ALA A 420 -20.17 9.62 -12.28
CA ALA A 420 -20.87 10.70 -11.59
C ALA A 420 -21.04 10.39 -10.09
N ASN A 421 -21.45 9.16 -9.76
CA ASN A 421 -21.54 8.69 -8.37
C ASN A 421 -20.19 8.75 -7.66
N PHE A 422 -19.13 8.25 -8.29
CA PHE A 422 -17.77 8.31 -7.76
C PHE A 422 -17.33 9.73 -7.42
N LYS A 423 -17.58 10.71 -8.30
CA LYS A 423 -17.25 12.11 -8.02
C LYS A 423 -18.10 12.73 -6.91
N LYS A 424 -19.37 12.35 -6.78
CA LYS A 424 -20.24 12.79 -5.68
C LYS A 424 -19.80 12.18 -4.33
N ASN A 425 -19.49 10.88 -4.34
CA ASN A 425 -19.12 10.12 -3.15
C ASN A 425 -17.78 10.54 -2.54
N ALA A 426 -16.91 11.17 -3.33
CA ALA A 426 -15.65 11.75 -2.87
C ALA A 426 -15.82 12.70 -1.67
N ASN A 427 -16.98 13.37 -1.57
CA ASN A 427 -17.32 14.29 -0.49
C ASN A 427 -18.35 13.70 0.51
N LYS A 428 -18.44 12.37 0.60
CA LYS A 428 -19.34 11.66 1.52
C LYS A 428 -18.56 10.79 2.50
N LEU A 429 -19.24 10.38 3.57
CA LEU A 429 -18.67 9.41 4.52
C LEU A 429 -18.54 8.06 3.82
N THR A 430 -17.30 7.61 3.69
CA THR A 430 -16.95 6.32 3.08
C THR A 430 -16.01 5.57 4.01
N SER A 431 -15.96 4.25 3.88
CA SER A 431 -15.09 3.43 4.70
C SER A 431 -14.31 2.43 3.86
N THR A 432 -13.36 1.75 4.51
CA THR A 432 -12.62 0.63 3.96
C THR A 432 -13.50 -0.42 3.29
N TYR A 433 -14.71 -0.66 3.82
CA TYR A 433 -15.64 -1.63 3.25
C TYR A 433 -16.25 -1.17 1.92
N ASP A 434 -16.48 0.13 1.72
CA ASP A 434 -16.92 0.64 0.41
C ASP A 434 -15.84 0.48 -0.65
N LEU A 435 -14.56 0.63 -0.24
CA LEU A 435 -13.43 0.37 -1.12
C LEU A 435 -13.34 -1.12 -1.48
N TYR A 436 -13.53 -2.03 -0.52
CA TYR A 436 -13.65 -3.47 -0.80
C TYR A 436 -14.78 -3.78 -1.80
N MET A 437 -15.98 -3.21 -1.58
CA MET A 437 -17.10 -3.35 -2.52
C MET A 437 -16.78 -2.76 -3.90
N THR A 438 -15.95 -1.73 -3.95
CA THR A 438 -15.48 -1.14 -5.21
C THR A 438 -14.54 -2.05 -5.97
N LEU A 439 -13.62 -2.74 -5.28
CA LEU A 439 -12.76 -3.73 -5.93
C LEU A 439 -13.57 -4.87 -6.55
N GLN A 440 -14.62 -5.33 -5.86
CA GLN A 440 -15.57 -6.30 -6.41
C GLN A 440 -16.32 -5.77 -7.63
N ASP A 441 -16.79 -4.52 -7.61
CA ASP A 441 -17.48 -3.89 -8.75
C ASP A 441 -16.53 -3.69 -9.94
N ILE A 442 -15.26 -3.35 -9.71
CA ILE A 442 -14.23 -3.32 -10.77
C ILE A 442 -14.08 -4.69 -11.42
N LEU A 443 -13.98 -5.75 -10.62
CA LEU A 443 -13.85 -7.10 -11.14
C LEU A 443 -15.10 -7.52 -11.91
N ASN A 444 -16.30 -7.26 -11.35
CA ASN A 444 -17.58 -7.53 -12.01
C ASN A 444 -17.73 -6.80 -13.36
N MET A 445 -17.31 -5.53 -13.43
CA MET A 445 -17.31 -4.75 -14.68
C MET A 445 -16.28 -5.24 -15.70
N SER A 446 -15.29 -6.03 -15.28
CA SER A 446 -14.16 -6.46 -16.09
C SER A 446 -14.29 -7.91 -16.60
N VAL A 447 -15.31 -8.62 -16.15
CA VAL A 447 -15.64 -9.97 -16.59
C VAL A 447 -17.06 -9.98 -17.14
N ASP A 448 -17.38 -10.91 -18.05
CA ASP A 448 -18.75 -11.04 -18.53
C ASP A 448 -19.71 -11.29 -17.36
N LYS A 449 -20.89 -10.65 -17.37
CA LYS A 449 -21.83 -10.54 -16.22
C LYS A 449 -22.21 -11.86 -15.54
N PHE A 450 -22.04 -13.01 -16.21
CA PHE A 450 -22.33 -14.34 -15.68
C PHE A 450 -21.16 -14.98 -14.91
N HIS A 451 -20.00 -14.33 -14.87
CA HIS A 451 -18.76 -14.94 -14.39
C HIS A 451 -18.28 -14.43 -13.04
N TYR A 452 -18.91 -13.42 -12.43
CA TYR A 452 -18.57 -12.99 -11.07
C TYR A 452 -19.75 -12.32 -10.38
N ASN A 453 -20.11 -12.80 -9.19
CA ASN A 453 -21.16 -12.22 -8.38
C ASN A 453 -20.55 -11.44 -7.23
N ILE A 454 -20.95 -10.17 -7.11
CA ILE A 454 -20.54 -9.33 -5.97
C ILE A 454 -21.17 -9.93 -4.71
N SER A 455 -20.33 -10.21 -3.72
CA SER A 455 -20.76 -10.64 -2.39
C SER A 455 -20.81 -9.43 -1.46
N SER A 456 -21.84 -9.33 -0.63
CA SER A 456 -21.92 -8.26 0.37
C SER A 456 -20.75 -8.39 1.36
N SER A 457 -20.24 -7.25 1.86
CA SER A 457 -19.28 -7.24 2.96
C SER A 457 -19.93 -7.84 4.21
N MET A 458 -19.32 -8.89 4.78
CA MET A 458 -19.85 -9.54 5.98
C MET A 458 -19.83 -8.61 7.19
N ALA A 459 -18.89 -7.68 7.22
CA ALA A 459 -18.76 -6.68 8.27
C ALA A 459 -19.68 -5.45 8.05
N CYS A 460 -20.12 -5.21 6.82
CA CYS A 460 -20.95 -4.05 6.50
C CYS A 460 -21.91 -4.36 5.34
N THR A 461 -23.10 -4.89 5.65
CA THR A 461 -24.09 -5.29 4.64
C THR A 461 -24.70 -4.12 3.87
N LYS A 462 -24.66 -2.91 4.44
CA LYS A 462 -25.11 -1.66 3.83
C LYS A 462 -24.02 -0.95 2.99
N CYS A 463 -22.77 -1.38 3.10
CA CYS A 463 -21.69 -0.78 2.33
C CYS A 463 -21.82 -1.13 0.85
N SER A 464 -21.41 -0.20 0.00
CA SER A 464 -21.59 -0.30 -1.44
C SER A 464 -20.37 0.23 -2.18
N SER A 465 -20.25 -0.10 -3.46
CA SER A 465 -19.16 0.43 -4.26
C SER A 465 -19.23 1.97 -4.31
N LEU A 466 -18.07 2.61 -4.31
CA LEU A 466 -17.90 4.04 -4.59
C LEU A 466 -18.43 4.44 -5.97
N PHE A 467 -18.75 3.50 -6.86
CA PHE A 467 -19.43 3.71 -8.14
C PHE A 467 -20.97 3.69 -8.04
N SER A 468 -21.53 3.31 -6.90
CA SER A 468 -22.96 3.35 -6.61
C SER A 468 -23.30 4.62 -5.86
N GLU A 469 -24.57 5.03 -5.83
CA GLU A 469 -24.95 6.21 -5.04
C GLU A 469 -24.85 5.89 -3.55
N ILE A 470 -23.99 6.62 -2.83
CA ILE A 470 -23.93 6.55 -1.37
C ILE A 470 -24.92 7.59 -0.82
N PRO A 471 -25.82 7.24 0.12
CA PRO A 471 -26.79 8.17 0.69
C PRO A 471 -26.12 9.40 1.34
N GLU A 472 -26.76 10.56 1.26
CA GLU A 472 -26.27 11.78 1.94
C GLU A 472 -26.42 11.69 3.46
N ASN A 473 -27.50 11.07 3.93
CA ASN A 473 -27.81 10.89 5.35
C ASN A 473 -27.12 9.67 5.99
N ARG A 474 -25.97 9.24 5.46
CA ARG A 474 -25.28 8.03 5.91
C ARG A 474 -24.65 8.24 7.29
N THR A 475 -24.89 7.29 8.20
CA THR A 475 -24.26 7.23 9.52
C THR A 475 -22.96 6.43 9.51
N CYS A 476 -22.15 6.51 10.57
CA CYS A 476 -21.01 5.61 10.76
C CYS A 476 -21.42 4.13 10.80
N GLU A 477 -22.58 3.81 11.39
CA GLU A 477 -23.11 2.44 11.42
C GLU A 477 -23.42 1.93 9.99
N ASP A 478 -24.05 2.76 9.14
CA ASP A 478 -24.29 2.44 7.73
C ASP A 478 -23.00 2.31 6.91
N ALA A 479 -21.91 2.90 7.40
CA ALA A 479 -20.57 2.77 6.83
C ALA A 479 -19.74 1.63 7.45
N GLY A 480 -20.30 0.89 8.41
CA GLY A 480 -19.58 -0.18 9.13
C GLY A 480 -18.41 0.34 9.97
N ILE A 481 -18.41 1.62 10.34
CA ILE A 481 -17.37 2.25 11.16
C ILE A 481 -17.80 2.11 12.63
N PRO A 482 -17.03 1.40 13.48
CA PRO A 482 -17.30 1.33 14.92
C PRO A 482 -17.28 2.71 15.58
N VAL A 483 -18.02 2.87 16.67
CA VAL A 483 -18.23 4.18 17.33
C VAL A 483 -16.90 4.83 17.78
N GLU A 484 -15.94 4.02 18.22
CA GLU A 484 -14.60 4.44 18.64
C GLU A 484 -13.72 5.00 17.51
N TRP A 485 -14.05 4.66 16.26
CA TRP A 485 -13.34 5.09 15.04
C TRP A 485 -14.12 6.10 14.21
N CYS A 486 -15.39 6.34 14.56
CA CYS A 486 -16.27 7.27 13.86
C CYS A 486 -15.82 8.72 14.03
N THR A 487 -15.55 9.42 12.94
CA THR A 487 -15.18 10.86 12.95
C THR A 487 -16.36 11.81 12.84
N CYS A 488 -17.57 11.28 12.66
CA CYS A 488 -18.75 12.12 12.67
C CYS A 488 -19.01 12.63 14.09
N ILE A 489 -18.86 13.94 14.31
CA ILE A 489 -19.33 14.58 15.53
C ILE A 489 -20.84 14.65 15.44
N GLY A 490 -21.54 13.80 16.18
CA GLY A 490 -22.98 13.95 16.31
C GLY A 490 -23.31 15.23 17.08
N LYS A 491 -24.29 16.02 16.60
CA LYS A 491 -25.05 17.08 17.32
C LYS A 491 -26.33 17.36 16.52
N PHE A 492 -27.58 17.34 17.00
CA PHE A 492 -28.22 17.21 18.32
C PHE A 492 -29.73 17.01 18.09
N GLU A 493 -30.44 16.32 18.99
CA GLU A 493 -31.89 16.47 19.07
C GLU A 493 -32.24 17.96 19.27
N LYS A 494 -32.83 18.61 18.27
CA LYS A 494 -33.85 19.61 18.58
C LYS A 494 -35.04 18.81 19.12
N LYS A 495 -35.08 18.59 20.44
CA LYS A 495 -36.37 18.37 21.07
C LYS A 495 -37.17 19.65 20.84
N LEU A 496 -38.18 19.52 19.98
CA LEU A 496 -39.19 20.55 19.71
C LEU A 496 -39.85 21.01 21.00
#